data_AF-A0A7X9ZZX0-F1
#
_entry.id   AF-A0A7X9ZZX0-F1
#
_cell.length_a   1.000
_cell.length_b   1.000
_cell.length_c   1.000
_cell.angle_alpha   90.00
_cell.angle_beta   90.00
_cell.angle_gamma   90.00
#
_symmetry.space_group_name_H-M   'P 1'
#
loop_
_entity.id
_entity.type
_entity.pdbx_description
1 polymer ?
#
loop_
_entity_poly.entity_id
_entity_poly.type
_entity_poly.pdbx_seq_one_letter_code
_entity_poly.pdbx_strand_id
1 'polypeptide(L)' 'MGKYFLQNHELPEPEAANLWFAYAENHGIDIPKAISIWEDAATEEGAEARRLVNAAGITIEAP' A
#
# COMPACT_ATOMS: atom_id res chain seq x y z
N MET A 1 -2.13 3.79 -14.22
CA MET A 1 -2.70 4.12 -12.91
C MET A 1 -3.05 2.79 -12.27
N GLY A 2 -2.39 2.42 -11.18
CA GLY A 2 -2.70 1.17 -10.49
C GLY A 2 -4.11 1.22 -9.89
N LYS A 3 -4.72 0.06 -9.65
CA LYS A 3 -5.98 -0.05 -8.91
C LYS A 3 -5.70 -0.47 -7.48
N TYR A 4 -6.47 0.06 -6.55
CA TYR A 4 -6.30 -0.18 -5.12
C TYR A 4 -7.58 -0.81 -4.59
N PHE A 5 -7.45 -1.87 -3.80
CA PHE A 5 -8.56 -2.61 -3.22
C PHE A 5 -8.35 -2.81 -1.73
N LEU A 6 -9.40 -2.61 -0.93
CA LEU A 6 -9.44 -2.90 0.49
C LEU A 6 -10.50 -3.98 0.68
N GLN A 7 -10.09 -5.19 1.10
CA GLN A 7 -11.02 -6.31 1.30
C GLN A 7 -11.95 -6.55 0.09
N ASN A 8 -11.41 -6.51 -1.13
CA ASN A 8 -12.12 -6.63 -2.41
C ASN A 8 -13.03 -5.44 -2.80
N HIS A 9 -12.95 -4.31 -2.10
CA HIS A 9 -13.60 -3.07 -2.51
C HIS A 9 -12.59 -2.13 -3.17
N GLU A 10 -12.86 -1.70 -4.40
CA GLU A 10 -12.03 -0.70 -5.07
C GLU A 10 -12.15 0.64 -4.34
N LEU A 11 -11.01 1.25 -4.04
CA LEU A 11 -10.95 2.55 -3.38
C LEU A 11 -9.95 3.48 -4.09
N PRO A 12 -10.11 4.80 -3.95
CA PRO A 12 -9.15 5.77 -4.43
C PRO A 12 -7.77 5.56 -3.80
N GLU A 13 -6.71 5.81 -4.58
CA GLU A 13 -5.33 5.80 -4.11
C GLU A 13 -5.11 6.59 -2.81
N PRO A 14 -5.65 7.83 -2.64
CA PRO A 14 -5.45 8.58 -1.41
C PRO A 14 -6.04 7.91 -0.16
N GLU A 15 -7.16 7.19 -0.30
CA GLU A 15 -7.75 6.44 0.80
C GLU A 15 -6.91 5.22 1.15
N ALA A 16 -6.41 4.50 0.14
CA ALA A 16 -5.55 3.35 0.34
C ALA A 16 -4.22 3.76 0.99
N ALA A 17 -3.62 4.86 0.53
CA ALA A 17 -2.41 5.42 1.10
C ALA A 17 -2.61 5.80 2.58
N ASN A 18 -3.71 6.48 2.92
CA ASN A 18 -4.02 6.83 4.31
C ASN A 18 -4.11 5.59 5.22
N LEU A 19 -4.76 4.52 4.75
CA LEU A 19 -4.86 3.26 5.50
C LEU A 19 -3.50 2.60 5.68
N TRP A 20 -2.67 2.61 4.63
CA TRP A 20 -1.30 2.09 4.71
C TRP A 20 -0.45 2.86 5.72
N PHE A 21 -0.47 4.20 5.68
CA PHE A 21 0.30 5.01 6.62
C PHE A 21 -0.17 4.84 8.07
N ALA A 22 -1.49 4.75 8.30
CA ALA A 22 -2.04 4.46 9.63
C ALA A 22 -1.61 3.06 10.14
N TYR A 23 -1.63 2.04 9.26
CA TYR A 23 -1.14 0.71 9.58
C TYR A 23 0.36 0.72 9.92
N ALA A 24 1.15 1.42 9.10
CA ALA A 24 2.59 1.55 9.27
C ALA A 24 2.95 2.19 10.61
N GLU A 25 2.31 3.31 10.96
CA GLU A 25 2.51 3.99 12.25
C GLU A 25 2.17 3.05 13.43
N ASN A 26 1.04 2.34 13.37
CA ASN A 26 0.64 1.41 14.43
C ASN A 26 1.54 0.17 14.56
N HIS A 27 2.28 -0.19 13.50
CA HIS A 27 3.23 -1.30 13.49
C HIS A 27 4.70 -0.86 13.69
N GLY A 28 4.94 0.44 13.96
CA GLY A 28 6.28 0.97 14.16
C GLY A 28 7.14 1.00 12.90
N ILE A 29 6.50 1.07 11.72
CA ILE A 29 7.18 1.32 10.45
C ILE A 29 7.38 2.83 10.32
N ASP A 30 8.63 3.27 10.17
CA ASP A 30 8.95 4.68 9.98
C ASP A 30 8.22 5.27 8.76
N ILE A 31 7.68 6.48 8.89
CA ILE A 31 6.96 7.17 7.80
C ILE A 31 7.77 7.22 6.48
N PRO A 32 9.09 7.56 6.47
CA PRO A 32 9.88 7.54 5.24
C PRO A 32 9.97 6.14 4.60
N LYS A 33 10.05 5.10 5.43
CA LYS A 33 10.08 3.70 4.97
C LYS A 33 8.72 3.28 4.42
N ALA A 34 7.64 3.70 5.06
CA ALA A 34 6.28 3.46 4.59
C ALA A 34 6.03 4.12 3.23
N ILE A 35 6.52 5.35 3.02
CA ILE A 35 6.44 6.03 1.71
C ILE A 35 7.21 5.24 0.66
N SER A 36 8.45 4.83 0.95
CA SER A 36 9.26 4.05 0.01
C SER A 36 8.60 2.72 -0.38
N ILE A 37 7.99 2.02 0.59
CA ILE A 37 7.23 0.79 0.32
C ILE A 37 5.99 1.11 -0.53
N TRP A 38 5.27 2.19 -0.23
CA TRP A 38 4.07 2.56 -0.98
C TRP A 38 4.38 2.87 -2.45
N GLU A 39 5.41 3.68 -2.68
CA GLU A 39 5.88 4.04 -4.01
C GLU A 39 6.35 2.80 -4.79
N ASP A 40 7.14 1.93 -4.15
CA ASP A 40 7.60 0.68 -4.76
C ASP A 40 6.42 -0.23 -5.11
N ALA A 41 5.44 -0.38 -4.21
CA ALA A 41 4.26 -1.22 -4.43
C ALA A 41 3.41 -0.80 -5.63
N ALA A 42 3.44 0.48 -6.00
CA ALA A 42 2.76 1.03 -7.18
C ALA A 42 3.50 0.77 -8.51
N THR A 43 4.74 0.26 -8.47
CA THR A 43 5.51 -0.13 -9.66
C THR A 43 5.29 -1.60 -10.02
N GLU A 44 5.60 -2.04 -11.24
CA GLU A 44 5.48 -3.45 -11.63
C GLU A 44 6.41 -4.36 -10.80
N GLU A 45 7.62 -3.89 -10.48
CA GLU A 45 8.67 -4.65 -9.79
C GLU A 45 8.47 -4.77 -8.27
N GLY A 46 7.67 -3.88 -7.65
CA GLY A 46 7.44 -3.84 -6.19
C GLY A 46 6.53 -4.94 -5.65
N ALA A 47 6.67 -6.17 -6.12
CA ALA A 47 5.87 -7.32 -5.67
C ALA A 47 6.03 -7.58 -4.16
N GLU A 48 7.22 -7.35 -3.60
CA GLU A 48 7.46 -7.50 -2.16
C GLU A 48 6.80 -6.38 -1.36
N ALA A 49 6.89 -5.14 -1.84
CA ALA A 49 6.21 -4.02 -1.24
C ALA A 49 4.69 -4.20 -1.25
N ARG A 50 4.11 -4.73 -2.34
CA ARG A 50 2.68 -5.09 -2.40
C ARG A 50 2.29 -6.14 -1.36
N ARG A 51 3.15 -7.12 -1.06
CA ARG A 51 2.88 -8.09 0.01
C ARG A 51 2.84 -7.45 1.39
N LEU A 52 3.72 -6.47 1.64
CA LEU A 52 3.71 -5.71 2.90
C LEU A 52 2.44 -4.89 3.03
N VAL A 53 2.02 -4.21 1.96
CA VAL A 53 0.78 -3.44 1.91
C VAL A 53 -0.45 -4.36 2.02
N ASN A 54 -0.38 -5.57 1.48
CA ASN A 54 -1.43 -6.60 1.62
C ASN A 54 -1.60 -7.08 3.05
N ALA A 55 -0.56 -7.05 3.89
CA ALA A 55 -0.69 -7.32 5.33
C ALA A 55 -1.59 -6.28 6.04
N ALA A 56 -1.68 -5.06 5.50
CA ALA A 56 -2.64 -4.05 5.95
C ALA A 56 -4.07 -4.26 5.39
N GLY A 57 -4.29 -5.32 4.61
CA GLY A 57 -5.55 -5.62 3.92
C GLY A 57 -5.73 -4.89 2.59
N ILE A 58 -4.69 -4.19 2.11
CA ILE A 58 -4.72 -3.36 0.91
C ILE A 58 -4.05 -4.12 -0.24
N THR A 59 -4.77 -4.32 -1.33
CA THR A 59 -4.25 -4.94 -2.55
C THR A 59 -4.03 -3.87 -3.59
N ILE A 60 -2.82 -3.83 -4.16
CA ILE A 60 -2.45 -2.92 -5.23
C ILE A 60 -2.29 -3.75 -6.50
N GLU A 61 -3.05 -3.42 -7.53
CA GLU A 61 -2.82 -3.90 -8.89
C GLU A 61 -2.00 -2.84 -9.62
N ALA A 62 -0.70 -3.10 -9.74
CA ALA A 62 0.19 -2.30 -10.57
C ALA A 62 -0.23 -2.39 -12.06
N PRO A 63 -0.01 -1.34 -12.86
CA PRO A 63 -0.35 -1.31 -14.29
C PRO A 63 0.43 -2.32 -15.13
#